data_AF-A0A923WF72-F1
#
_entry.id   AF-A0A923WF72-F1
#
_cell.length_a   1.000
_cell.length_b   1.000
_cell.length_c   1.000
_cell.angle_alpha   90.00
_cell.angle_beta   90.00
_cell.angle_gamma   90.00
#
_symmetry.space_group_name_H-M   'P 1'
#
loop_
_entity.id
_entity.type
_entity.pdbx_description
1 polymer ?
#
loop_
_entity_poly.entity_id
_entity_poly.type
_entity_poly.pdbx_seq_one_letter_code
_entity_poly.pdbx_strand_id
1 'polypeptide(L)'
;MPTEVDVSEEFMPDAVREAIKRHHPLMLVLGRAGSSTAPEGIVVRTAMNLLLNAPYPLLVIPAVGWDVHPPRRLLLAVDGEPFDLGRHQNVVRRL
;
A
#
# COMPACT_ATOMS: atom_id res chain seq x y z
N MET A 1 15.27 -11.71 6.75
CA MET A 1 14.02 -12.50 6.74
C MET A 1 13.89 -13.13 5.37
N PRO A 2 13.54 -14.42 5.24
CA PRO A 2 13.25 -15.02 3.95
C PRO A 2 11.99 -14.39 3.35
N THR A 3 11.96 -14.24 2.03
CA THR A 3 10.77 -13.83 1.27
C THR A 3 9.98 -15.09 0.91
N GLU A 4 8.68 -15.09 1.21
CA GLU A 4 7.75 -16.14 0.82
C GLU A 4 6.94 -15.68 -0.39
N VAL A 5 6.61 -16.61 -1.29
CA VAL A 5 5.81 -16.35 -2.48
C VAL A 5 4.57 -17.23 -2.41
N ASP A 6 3.41 -16.59 -2.28
CA ASP A 6 2.12 -17.24 -2.43
C ASP A 6 1.63 -17.08 -3.87
N VAL A 7 1.18 -18.17 -4.49
CA VAL A 7 0.53 -18.18 -5.79
C VAL A 7 -0.90 -18.66 -5.60
N SER A 8 -1.88 -17.94 -6.15
CA SER A 8 -3.30 -18.28 -6.07
C SER A 8 -3.96 -18.10 -7.43
N GLU A 9 -4.89 -19.01 -7.74
CA GLU A 9 -5.78 -18.93 -8.90
C GLU A 9 -7.13 -18.28 -8.54
N GLU A 10 -7.35 -17.95 -7.26
CA GLU A 10 -8.58 -17.34 -6.77
C GLU A 10 -8.74 -15.89 -7.25
N PHE A 11 -9.96 -15.37 -7.13
CA PHE A 11 -10.21 -13.95 -7.32
C PHE A 11 -9.37 -13.13 -6.33
N MET A 12 -8.67 -12.10 -6.83
CA MET A 12 -7.63 -11.38 -6.09
C MET A 12 -8.00 -10.97 -4.64
N PRO A 13 -9.19 -10.38 -4.36
CA PRO A 13 -9.58 -10.06 -2.98
C PRO A 13 -9.64 -11.27 -2.04
N ASP A 14 -10.08 -12.42 -2.52
CA ASP A 14 -10.18 -13.65 -1.71
C ASP A 14 -8.78 -14.18 -1.40
N ALA A 15 -7.92 -14.26 -2.42
CA ALA A 15 -6.52 -14.66 -2.26
C ALA A 15 -5.78 -13.78 -1.25
N VAL A 16 -5.96 -12.45 -1.35
CA VAL A 16 -5.34 -11.50 -0.41
C VAL A 16 -5.91 -11.67 0.99
N ARG A 17 -7.21 -11.92 1.14
CA ARG A 17 -7.83 -12.14 2.46
C ARG A 17 -7.29 -13.39 3.15
N GLU A 18 -7.07 -14.48 2.41
CA GLU A 18 -6.47 -15.69 2.97
C GLU A 18 -4.99 -15.49 3.29
N ALA A 19 -4.23 -14.78 2.45
CA ALA A 19 -2.85 -14.40 2.76
C ALA A 19 -2.75 -13.54 4.03
N ILE A 20 -3.66 -12.58 4.21
CA ILE A 20 -3.75 -11.76 5.43
C ILE A 20 -4.01 -12.61 6.66
N LYS A 21 -4.94 -13.56 6.59
CA LYS A 21 -5.25 -14.47 7.71
C LYS A 21 -4.06 -15.36 8.07
N ARG A 22 -3.26 -15.76 7.08
CA ARG A 22 -2.09 -16.62 7.29
C ARG A 22 -0.90 -15.85 7.86
N HIS A 23 -0.65 -14.65 7.34
CA HIS A 23 0.61 -13.92 7.58
C HIS A 23 0.50 -12.74 8.54
N HIS A 24 -0.72 -12.27 8.85
CA HIS A 24 -0.98 -11.13 9.73
C HIS A 24 -0.06 -9.92 9.48
N PRO A 25 -0.04 -9.37 8.25
CA PRO A 25 0.91 -8.34 7.87
C PRO A 25 0.65 -7.02 8.60
N LEU A 26 1.67 -6.17 8.73
CA LEU A 26 1.47 -4.80 9.24
C LEU A 26 0.87 -3.84 8.19
N MET A 27 1.05 -4.16 6.90
CA MET A 27 0.66 -3.32 5.76
C MET A 27 0.66 -4.16 4.47
N LEU A 28 -0.19 -3.78 3.52
CA LEU A 28 -0.19 -4.30 2.16
C LEU A 28 0.56 -3.34 1.23
N VAL A 29 1.31 -3.89 0.27
CA VAL A 29 2.02 -3.11 -0.75
C VAL A 29 1.51 -3.51 -2.13
N LEU A 30 1.00 -2.53 -2.89
CA LEU A 30 0.54 -2.72 -4.26
C LEU A 30 1.50 -1.99 -5.21
N GLY A 31 2.34 -2.77 -5.89
CA GLY A 31 3.20 -2.26 -6.95
C GLY A 31 2.46 -2.13 -8.29
N ARG A 32 2.77 -1.09 -9.06
CA ARG A 32 2.36 -1.00 -10.47
C ARG A 32 3.36 -1.76 -11.35
N ALA A 33 2.87 -2.66 -12.20
CA ALA A 33 3.74 -3.42 -13.11
C ALA A 33 4.50 -2.49 -14.09
N GLY A 34 5.79 -2.77 -14.29
CA GLY A 34 6.77 -1.91 -14.95
C GLY A 34 6.61 -1.67 -16.46
N SER A 35 5.67 -2.35 -17.14
CA SER A 35 5.35 -2.05 -18.54
C SER A 35 4.05 -1.25 -18.62
N SER A 36 4.21 0.04 -18.93
CA SER A 36 3.29 1.17 -19.09
C SER A 36 1.91 0.99 -19.77
N THR A 37 1.33 -0.21 -19.93
CA THR A 37 0.02 -0.35 -20.61
C THR A 37 -1.16 -0.61 -19.69
N ALA A 38 -0.94 -1.00 -18.42
CA ALA A 38 -2.04 -1.11 -17.47
C ALA A 38 -2.64 0.29 -17.24
N PRO A 39 -3.92 0.53 -17.62
CA PRO A 39 -4.58 1.79 -17.39
C PRO A 39 -4.52 2.12 -15.91
N GLU A 40 -4.26 3.39 -15.58
CA GLU A 40 -4.29 3.90 -14.20
C GLU A 40 -5.53 3.43 -13.44
N GLY A 41 -6.68 3.34 -14.14
CA GLY A 41 -7.93 2.84 -13.60
C GLY A 41 -7.90 1.41 -13.05
N ILE A 42 -6.99 0.53 -13.51
CA ILE A 42 -6.85 -0.83 -12.95
C ILE A 42 -6.21 -0.75 -11.56
N VAL A 43 -5.13 0.00 -11.40
CA VAL A 43 -4.46 0.15 -10.10
C VAL A 43 -5.40 0.78 -9.08
N VAL A 44 -6.12 1.84 -9.49
CA VAL A 44 -7.13 2.50 -8.64
C VAL A 44 -8.23 1.53 -8.25
N ARG A 45 -8.80 0.76 -9.20
CA ARG A 45 -9.85 -0.22 -8.89
C ARG A 45 -9.36 -1.30 -7.94
N THR A 46 -8.16 -1.85 -8.17
CA THR A 46 -7.58 -2.86 -7.27
C THR A 46 -7.32 -2.29 -5.88
N ALA A 47 -6.75 -1.08 -5.78
CA ALA A 47 -6.51 -0.43 -4.50
C ALA A 47 -7.81 -0.18 -3.74
N MET A 48 -8.85 0.32 -4.40
CA MET A 48 -10.17 0.51 -3.80
C MET A 48 -10.78 -0.81 -3.33
N ASN A 49 -10.66 -1.86 -4.14
CA ASN A 49 -11.20 -3.17 -3.78
C ASN A 49 -10.47 -3.75 -2.54
N LEU A 50 -9.16 -3.56 -2.45
CA LEU A 50 -8.38 -3.94 -1.27
C LEU A 50 -8.78 -3.12 -0.04
N LEU A 51 -8.86 -1.79 -0.14
CA LEU A 51 -9.25 -0.93 0.98
C LEU A 51 -10.65 -1.24 1.52
N LEU A 52 -11.57 -1.68 0.66
CA LEU A 52 -12.93 -2.04 1.06
C LEU A 52 -13.02 -3.43 1.73
N ASN A 53 -12.12 -4.35 1.40
CA ASN A 53 -12.23 -5.76 1.82
C ASN A 53 -11.13 -6.22 2.79
N ALA A 54 -10.05 -5.44 2.94
CA ALA A 54 -8.92 -5.74 3.80
C ALA A 54 -8.63 -4.56 4.75
N PRO A 55 -8.84 -4.72 6.08
CA PRO A 55 -8.68 -3.65 7.06
C PRO A 55 -7.21 -3.43 7.44
N TYR A 56 -6.32 -3.31 6.45
CA TYR A 56 -4.90 -3.05 6.64
C TYR A 56 -4.47 -1.81 5.87
N PRO A 57 -3.49 -1.04 6.37
CA PRO A 57 -2.91 0.06 5.62
C PRO A 57 -2.42 -0.43 4.24
N LEU A 58 -2.67 0.36 3.20
CA LEU A 58 -2.26 0.05 1.83
C LEU A 58 -1.27 1.11 1.33
N LEU A 59 -0.08 0.67 0.94
CA LEU A 59 0.92 1.49 0.25
C LEU A 59 0.90 1.16 -1.24
N VAL A 60 0.58 2.14 -2.07
CA VAL A 60 0.64 2.01 -3.53
C VAL A 60 1.97 2.56 -4.04
N ILE A 61 2.73 1.73 -4.76
CA ILE A 61 4.05 2.09 -5.29
C ILE A 61 3.95 2.28 -6.81
N PRO A 62 4.33 3.45 -7.35
CA PRO A 62 4.36 3.70 -8.79
C PRO A 62 5.41 2.85 -9.51
N ALA A 63 5.19 2.59 -10.80
CA ALA A 63 6.05 1.73 -11.62
C ALA A 63 7.40 2.34 -11.99
N VAL A 64 7.49 3.68 -11.96
CA VAL A 64 8.67 4.44 -12.41
C VAL A 64 9.03 5.53 -11.40
N GLY A 65 10.31 5.85 -11.29
CA GLY A 65 10.80 6.98 -10.49
C GLY A 65 11.09 6.69 -9.01
N TRP A 66 10.90 5.46 -8.54
CA TRP A 66 11.25 5.07 -7.17
C TRP A 66 12.75 4.79 -6.98
N ASP A 67 13.49 4.60 -8.06
CA ASP A 67 14.93 4.28 -8.03
C ASP A 67 15.83 5.48 -7.67
N VAL A 68 15.25 6.65 -7.38
CA VAL A 68 15.98 7.91 -7.28
C VAL A 68 15.77 8.57 -5.92
N HIS A 69 16.16 7.89 -4.83
CA HIS A 69 16.22 8.38 -3.43
C HIS A 69 14.93 8.18 -2.60
N PRO A 70 15.04 7.97 -1.27
CA PRO A 70 13.88 7.88 -0.39
C PRO A 70 13.04 9.16 -0.43
N PRO A 71 11.70 9.05 -0.21
CA PRO A 71 10.83 10.23 -0.17
C PRO A 71 11.34 11.26 0.84
N ARG A 72 11.50 12.51 0.38
CA ARG A 72 11.95 13.63 1.23
C ARG A 72 10.82 14.56 1.66
N ARG A 73 9.60 14.32 1.18
CA ARG A 73 8.43 15.14 1.49
C ARG A 73 7.24 14.22 1.72
N LEU A 74 6.43 14.56 2.71
CA LEU A 74 5.17 13.89 3.01
C LEU A 74 4.04 14.89 2.89
N LEU A 75 3.03 14.53 2.11
CA LEU A 75 1.74 15.22 2.10
C LEU A 75 0.76 14.34 2.87
N LEU A 76 0.09 14.92 3.86
CA LEU A 76 -0.97 14.26 4.63
C LEU A 76 -2.29 14.96 4.33
N ALA A 77 -3.25 14.21 3.78
CA ALA A 77 -4.62 14.67 3.65
C ALA A 77 -5.35 14.43 4.98
N VAL A 78 -6.02 15.46 5.50
CA VAL A 78 -6.78 15.42 6.76
C VAL A 78 -8.19 15.95 6.50
N ASP A 79 -9.15 15.51 7.29
CA ASP A 79 -10.57 15.90 7.20
C ASP A 79 -10.91 17.20 7.95
N GLY A 80 -9.94 17.77 8.65
CA GLY A 80 -10.10 19.00 9.44
C GLY A 80 -10.41 18.74 10.92
N GLU A 81 -10.55 17.48 11.33
CA GLU A 81 -10.72 17.12 12.73
C GLU A 81 -9.37 17.13 13.48
N PRO A 82 -9.39 17.38 14.81
CA PRO A 82 -8.18 17.29 15.62
C PRO A 82 -7.59 15.86 15.59
N PHE A 83 -6.29 15.74 15.33
CA PHE A 83 -5.56 14.47 15.36
C PHE A 83 -4.14 14.65 15.92
N ASP A 84 -3.54 13.56 16.38
CA ASP A 84 -2.19 13.52 16.94
C ASP A 84 -1.40 12.35 16.31
N LEU A 85 -0.13 12.57 15.99
CA LEU A 85 0.76 11.56 15.38
C LEU A 85 1.43 10.63 16.42
N GLY A 86 1.03 10.75 17.67
CA GLY A 86 1.50 10.05 18.85
C GLY A 86 3.02 10.11 18.99
N ARG A 87 3.58 8.94 19.31
CA ARG A 87 5.02 8.73 19.45
C ARG A 87 5.84 9.05 18.19
N HIS A 88 5.19 9.24 17.03
CA HIS A 88 5.85 9.46 15.74
C HIS A 88 5.85 10.94 15.30
N GLN A 89 5.41 11.88 16.14
CA GLN A 89 5.40 13.32 15.81
C GLN A 89 6.76 13.86 15.30
N ASN A 90 7.86 13.30 15.79
CA ASN A 90 9.21 13.73 15.43
C ASN A 90 9.61 13.32 14.01
N VAL A 91 8.92 12.36 13.39
CA VAL A 91 9.16 11.95 12.00
C VAL A 91 8.86 13.10 11.06
N VAL A 92 7.73 13.79 11.26
CA VAL A 92 7.34 14.94 10.42
C VAL A 92 8.35 16.08 10.52
N ARG A 93 9.00 16.26 11.68
CA ARG A 93 10.05 17.28 11.87
C ARG A 93 11.36 16.98 11.14
N ARG A 94 11.54 15.75 10.65
CA ARG A 94 12.78 15.29 9.98
C ARG A 94 12.62 15.15 8.46
N LEU A 95 11.42 15.40 7.94
CA LEU A 95 11.10 15.49 6.52
C LEU A 95 11.19 16.95 6.07
#